data_AF-A0A9C9CB88-F1
#
_entry.id   AF-A0A9C9CB88-F1
#
_cell.length_a   1.000
_cell.length_b   1.000
_cell.length_c   1.000
_cell.angle_alpha   90.00
_cell.angle_beta   90.00
_cell.angle_gamma   90.00
#
_symmetry.space_group_name_H-M   'P 1'
#
loop_
_entity.id
_entity.type
_entity.pdbx_description
1 polymer ?
#
loop_
_entity_poly.entity_id
_entity_poly.type
_entity_poly.pdbx_seq_one_letter_code
_entity_poly.pdbx_strand_id
1 'polypeptide(L)'
;TGLAPFTERLAGKLSGGMKQKLGLACALVVSPQLLILDEPTVGVDPVSRRELWQIVYRQVEEAGMTVLLSTAYLDEAERCAEVILLHEGRIINQSSPQAFSADLEGRTWRVQSDRLSDRQLQVQLEQQPGVIDAIIANEGVRVVTEEAGSDFAASLKKIDPELQTETIPPIFEDAFISLLKQRTSQTLDAGIQLTHKLDADPDEDIIRVEKLSRRFGDFIAVNEVSFSVKRGEIFGLLGANGAGKSTTFRMLCGLLPVSSGELSVAGLNFRHASTAARQQIGYMAQKFSLYGNLTVMQNLRFYASAYGLFGRQQDERVNWAIEVFELETYRDINTRDLPLGYKQRLSFAVALMHEPQILFLDEPTSGVDPLARREFWVRTNALAEAGVTVLVTTHFMEEANYCDRLVIMASGRVLAQGTPAEMKQLAQSPQLPKPSMEDAFIHLIEQQAQTPVEAVA
;
A
#
# COMPACT_ATOMS: atom_id res chain seq x y z
N THR A 1 -9.50 -25.90 -3.37
CA THR A 1 -9.67 -24.94 -2.25
C THR A 1 -8.55 -25.01 -1.23
N GLY A 2 -7.77 -26.10 -1.11
CA GLY A 2 -6.65 -26.16 -0.13
C GLY A 2 -7.10 -26.20 1.33
N LEU A 3 -8.39 -26.42 1.60
CA LEU A 3 -8.98 -26.41 2.95
C LEU A 3 -9.03 -27.78 3.63
N ALA A 4 -8.65 -28.86 2.92
CA ALA A 4 -8.70 -30.23 3.45
C ALA A 4 -7.95 -30.43 4.78
N PRO A 5 -6.79 -29.78 5.05
CA PRO A 5 -6.11 -29.89 6.34
C PRO A 5 -6.80 -29.14 7.50
N PHE A 6 -7.82 -28.32 7.23
CA PHE A 6 -8.41 -27.39 8.19
C PHE A 6 -9.87 -27.70 8.52
N THR A 7 -10.33 -28.93 8.26
CA THR A 7 -11.73 -29.36 8.45
C THR A 7 -12.21 -29.26 9.89
N GLU A 8 -11.33 -29.45 10.88
CA GLU A 8 -11.65 -29.35 12.31
C GLU A 8 -11.51 -27.93 12.87
N ARG A 9 -10.94 -26.99 12.10
CA ARG A 9 -10.71 -25.61 12.55
C ARG A 9 -11.99 -24.79 12.42
N LEU A 10 -12.45 -24.21 13.53
CA LEU A 10 -13.61 -23.31 13.53
C LEU A 10 -13.45 -22.18 12.51
N ALA A 11 -14.51 -21.92 11.72
CA ALA A 11 -14.51 -20.91 10.67
C ALA A 11 -14.07 -19.52 11.15
N GLY A 12 -14.47 -19.12 12.37
CA GLY A 12 -14.06 -17.84 12.97
C GLY A 12 -12.54 -17.69 13.15
N LYS A 13 -11.81 -18.81 13.31
CA LYS A 13 -10.36 -18.86 13.49
C LYS A 13 -9.58 -19.02 12.18
N LEU A 14 -10.23 -19.09 11.02
CA LEU A 14 -9.56 -19.12 9.71
C LEU A 14 -8.95 -17.75 9.38
N SER A 15 -7.88 -17.72 8.57
CA SER A 15 -7.34 -16.46 8.02
C SER A 15 -8.35 -15.81 7.06
N GLY A 16 -8.17 -14.53 6.71
CA GLY A 16 -9.04 -13.84 5.74
C GLY A 16 -9.14 -14.61 4.41
N GLY A 17 -7.99 -14.99 3.82
CA GLY A 17 -7.93 -15.80 2.61
C GLY A 17 -8.59 -17.17 2.74
N MET A 18 -8.44 -17.84 3.89
CA MET A 18 -9.11 -19.12 4.14
C MET A 18 -10.64 -18.96 4.25
N LYS A 19 -11.11 -17.87 4.85
CA LYS A 19 -12.54 -17.55 4.91
C LYS A 19 -13.12 -17.29 3.52
N GLN A 20 -12.40 -16.55 2.68
CA GLN A 20 -12.82 -16.33 1.29
C GLN A 20 -12.85 -17.63 0.48
N LYS A 21 -11.82 -18.48 0.62
CA LYS A 21 -11.79 -19.82 -0.01
C LYS A 21 -12.93 -20.71 0.48
N LEU A 22 -13.31 -20.63 1.77
CA LEU A 22 -14.45 -21.37 2.31
C LEU A 22 -15.76 -20.84 1.72
N GLY A 23 -15.94 -19.52 1.65
CA GLY A 23 -17.09 -18.89 1.00
C GLY A 23 -17.24 -19.31 -0.45
N LEU A 24 -16.15 -19.28 -1.23
CA LEU A 24 -16.12 -19.75 -2.60
C LEU A 24 -16.45 -21.25 -2.70
N ALA A 25 -15.88 -22.08 -1.80
CA ALA A 25 -16.19 -23.51 -1.75
C ALA A 25 -17.69 -23.75 -1.51
N CYS A 26 -18.30 -23.01 -0.59
CA CYS A 26 -19.72 -23.08 -0.31
C CYS A 26 -20.59 -22.67 -1.52
N ALA A 27 -20.18 -21.63 -2.25
CA ALA A 27 -20.88 -21.20 -3.46
C ALA A 27 -20.81 -22.22 -4.60
N LEU A 28 -19.70 -22.97 -4.69
CA LEU A 28 -19.46 -23.96 -5.74
C LEU A 28 -20.07 -25.34 -5.46
N VAL A 29 -20.62 -25.59 -4.26
CA VAL A 29 -21.20 -26.91 -3.90
C VAL A 29 -22.28 -27.35 -4.90
N VAL A 30 -23.04 -26.40 -5.45
CA VAL A 30 -24.19 -26.69 -6.33
C VAL A 30 -23.82 -26.60 -7.82
N SER A 31 -22.55 -26.34 -8.16
CA SER A 31 -22.10 -26.11 -9.55
C SER A 31 -22.99 -25.11 -10.30
N PRO A 32 -23.05 -23.84 -9.87
CA PRO A 32 -23.95 -22.85 -10.45
C PRO A 32 -23.56 -22.51 -11.89
N GLN A 33 -24.52 -22.01 -12.69
CA GLN A 33 -24.24 -21.47 -14.04
C GLN A 33 -23.64 -20.06 -14.00
N LEU A 34 -23.95 -19.30 -12.94
CA LEU A 34 -23.47 -17.94 -12.69
C LEU A 34 -22.91 -17.86 -11.26
N LEU A 35 -21.66 -17.44 -11.15
CA LEU A 35 -21.02 -17.12 -9.88
C LEU A 35 -20.83 -15.62 -9.76
N ILE A 36 -21.36 -15.03 -8.68
CA ILE A 36 -21.19 -13.62 -8.36
C ILE A 36 -20.23 -13.52 -7.17
N LEU A 37 -19.14 -12.78 -7.33
CA LEU A 37 -18.12 -12.57 -6.31
C LEU A 37 -18.00 -11.09 -5.98
N ASP A 38 -18.21 -10.73 -4.73
CA ASP A 38 -18.01 -9.37 -4.25
C ASP A 38 -16.64 -9.24 -3.60
N GLU A 39 -15.70 -8.54 -4.26
CA GLU A 39 -14.33 -8.29 -3.79
C GLU A 39 -13.64 -9.54 -3.18
N PRO A 40 -13.57 -10.67 -3.91
CA PRO A 40 -13.21 -11.98 -3.34
C PRO A 40 -11.78 -12.06 -2.79
N THR A 41 -10.91 -11.13 -3.19
CA THR A 41 -9.48 -11.11 -2.92
C THR A 41 -9.04 -9.95 -2.04
N VAL A 42 -9.95 -9.05 -1.65
CA VAL A 42 -9.61 -7.91 -0.78
C VAL A 42 -9.17 -8.41 0.60
N GLY A 43 -8.02 -7.91 1.06
CA GLY A 43 -7.44 -8.32 2.35
C GLY A 43 -6.90 -9.75 2.37
N VAL A 44 -6.76 -10.39 1.19
CA VAL A 44 -6.20 -11.75 1.05
C VAL A 44 -4.72 -11.66 0.71
N ASP A 45 -3.90 -12.55 1.27
CA ASP A 45 -2.47 -12.61 0.95
C ASP A 45 -2.21 -13.08 -0.49
N PRO A 46 -1.07 -12.72 -1.11
CA PRO A 46 -0.80 -13.02 -2.52
C PRO A 46 -0.91 -14.51 -2.90
N VAL A 47 -0.44 -15.41 -2.02
CA VAL A 47 -0.52 -16.86 -2.25
C VAL A 47 -1.98 -17.31 -2.31
N SER A 48 -2.77 -16.93 -1.30
CA SER A 48 -4.21 -17.26 -1.26
C SER A 48 -4.99 -16.61 -2.41
N ARG A 49 -4.58 -15.42 -2.86
CA ARG A 49 -5.14 -14.72 -4.03
C ARG A 49 -4.89 -15.50 -5.32
N ARG A 50 -3.66 -15.96 -5.56
CA ARG A 50 -3.32 -16.82 -6.70
C ARG A 50 -4.15 -18.10 -6.71
N GLU A 51 -4.30 -18.75 -5.55
CA GLU A 51 -5.14 -19.95 -5.42
C GLU A 51 -6.63 -19.69 -5.70
N LEU A 52 -7.17 -18.55 -5.24
CA LEU A 52 -8.55 -18.16 -5.53
C LEU A 52 -8.79 -18.00 -7.03
N TRP A 53 -7.89 -17.28 -7.71
CA TRP A 53 -7.94 -17.11 -9.16
C TRP A 53 -7.84 -18.43 -9.93
N GLN A 54 -6.98 -19.35 -9.51
CA GLN A 54 -6.91 -20.69 -10.10
C GLN A 54 -8.23 -21.46 -9.99
N ILE A 55 -8.97 -21.29 -8.89
CA ILE A 55 -10.31 -21.89 -8.75
C ILE A 55 -11.26 -21.24 -9.75
N VAL A 56 -11.28 -19.90 -9.83
CA VAL A 56 -12.15 -19.16 -10.76
C VAL A 56 -11.88 -19.58 -12.21
N TYR A 57 -10.63 -19.59 -12.66
CA TYR A 57 -10.26 -20.01 -14.01
C TYR A 57 -10.72 -21.44 -14.31
N ARG A 58 -10.49 -22.37 -13.38
CA ARG A 58 -10.95 -23.75 -13.54
C ARG A 58 -12.45 -23.82 -13.80
N GLN A 59 -13.25 -23.05 -13.07
CA GLN A 59 -14.70 -23.10 -13.26
C GLN A 59 -15.15 -22.46 -14.58
N VAL A 60 -14.45 -21.42 -15.05
CA VAL A 60 -14.72 -20.81 -16.35
C VAL A 60 -14.34 -21.77 -17.48
N GLU A 61 -13.11 -22.30 -17.45
CA GLU A 61 -12.54 -23.13 -18.52
C GLU A 61 -13.12 -24.56 -18.57
N GLU A 62 -13.24 -25.23 -17.42
CA GLU A 62 -13.66 -26.64 -17.37
C GLU A 62 -15.17 -26.80 -17.25
N ALA A 63 -15.85 -25.90 -16.52
CA ALA A 63 -17.29 -26.02 -16.25
C ALA A 63 -18.16 -25.06 -17.09
N GLY A 64 -17.56 -24.18 -17.89
CA GLY A 64 -18.29 -23.19 -18.70
C GLY A 64 -19.12 -22.21 -17.88
N MET A 65 -18.72 -21.99 -16.62
CA MET A 65 -19.46 -21.14 -15.68
C MET A 65 -19.22 -19.66 -15.99
N THR A 66 -20.29 -18.86 -16.00
CA THR A 66 -20.16 -17.40 -16.09
C THR A 66 -19.78 -16.85 -14.72
N VAL A 67 -18.78 -15.97 -14.66
CA VAL A 67 -18.34 -15.35 -13.41
C VAL A 67 -18.46 -13.83 -13.54
N LEU A 68 -19.18 -13.22 -12.61
CA LEU A 68 -19.22 -11.77 -12.42
C LEU A 68 -18.50 -11.46 -11.11
N LEU A 69 -17.47 -10.62 -11.16
CA LEU A 69 -16.74 -10.21 -9.96
C LEU A 69 -16.56 -8.71 -9.88
N SER A 70 -16.65 -8.15 -8.68
CA SER A 70 -16.17 -6.80 -8.36
C SER A 70 -14.74 -6.88 -7.84
N THR A 71 -13.90 -5.91 -8.19
CA THR A 71 -12.55 -5.78 -7.65
C THR A 71 -12.08 -4.33 -7.71
N ALA A 72 -11.32 -3.92 -6.70
CA ALA A 72 -10.57 -2.66 -6.66
C ALA A 72 -9.10 -2.84 -7.08
N TYR A 73 -8.74 -4.03 -7.55
CA TYR A 73 -7.40 -4.38 -8.02
C TYR A 73 -7.40 -4.44 -9.56
N LEU A 74 -6.62 -3.56 -10.19
CA LEU A 74 -6.64 -3.40 -11.64
C LEU A 74 -5.91 -4.55 -12.37
N ASP A 75 -4.90 -5.15 -11.74
CA ASP A 75 -4.23 -6.37 -12.19
C ASP A 75 -5.17 -7.59 -12.23
N GLU A 76 -6.22 -7.57 -11.42
CA GLU A 76 -7.29 -8.57 -11.43
C GLU A 76 -8.33 -8.28 -12.51
N ALA A 77 -8.74 -7.03 -12.65
CA ALA A 77 -9.65 -6.61 -13.71
C ALA A 77 -9.05 -6.89 -15.11
N GLU A 78 -7.74 -6.71 -15.27
CA GLU A 78 -7.03 -6.98 -16.54
C GLU A 78 -7.06 -8.46 -16.95
N ARG A 79 -7.32 -9.37 -16.01
CA ARG A 79 -7.48 -10.82 -16.27
C ARG A 79 -8.87 -11.19 -16.79
N CYS A 80 -9.83 -10.27 -16.73
CA CYS A 80 -11.22 -10.51 -17.13
C CYS A 80 -11.37 -10.36 -18.65
N ALA A 81 -12.31 -11.12 -19.23
CA ALA A 81 -12.62 -11.00 -20.66
C ALA A 81 -13.27 -9.65 -21.01
N GLU A 82 -14.05 -9.11 -20.07
CA GLU A 82 -14.76 -7.85 -20.18
C GLU A 82 -14.78 -7.16 -18.82
N VAL A 83 -14.68 -5.84 -18.81
CA VAL A 83 -14.69 -5.00 -17.61
C VAL A 83 -15.73 -3.91 -17.76
N ILE A 84 -16.54 -3.71 -16.71
CA ILE A 84 -17.50 -2.62 -16.59
C ILE A 84 -16.93 -1.61 -15.61
N LEU A 85 -16.70 -0.38 -16.07
CA LEU A 85 -16.27 0.72 -15.22
C LEU A 85 -17.46 1.47 -14.66
N LEU A 86 -17.55 1.55 -13.33
CA LEU A 86 -18.61 2.27 -12.62
C LEU A 86 -18.04 3.48 -11.89
N HIS A 87 -18.68 4.63 -12.02
CA HIS A 87 -18.36 5.84 -11.26
C HIS A 87 -19.64 6.64 -11.00
N GLU A 88 -19.82 7.07 -9.75
CA GLU A 88 -21.01 7.81 -9.29
C GLU A 88 -22.34 7.15 -9.70
N GLY A 89 -22.40 5.81 -9.61
CA GLY A 89 -23.60 5.03 -9.94
C GLY A 89 -23.90 4.94 -11.44
N ARG A 90 -22.97 5.31 -12.31
CA ARG A 90 -23.11 5.23 -13.77
C ARG A 90 -22.03 4.35 -14.37
N ILE A 91 -22.39 3.60 -15.41
CA ILE A 91 -21.42 2.90 -16.25
C ILE A 91 -20.70 3.97 -17.08
N ILE A 92 -19.39 4.10 -16.88
CA ILE A 92 -18.54 4.97 -17.68
C ILE A 92 -18.30 4.33 -19.04
N ASN A 93 -17.96 3.03 -19.04
CA ASN A 93 -17.58 2.28 -20.22
C ASN A 93 -17.62 0.77 -19.90
N GLN A 94 -17.71 -0.05 -20.94
CA GLN A 94 -17.72 -1.50 -20.86
C GLN A 94 -17.03 -2.06 -22.09
N SER A 95 -15.91 -2.76 -21.88
CA SER A 95 -15.12 -3.36 -22.98
C SER A 95 -14.10 -4.36 -22.45
N SER A 96 -13.30 -4.97 -23.32
CA SER A 96 -12.14 -5.75 -22.90
C SER A 96 -11.03 -4.83 -22.36
N PRO A 97 -10.20 -5.29 -21.40
CA PRO A 97 -9.08 -4.51 -20.88
C PRO A 97 -8.14 -3.96 -21.96
N GLN A 98 -7.91 -4.71 -23.04
CA GLN A 98 -7.05 -4.29 -24.16
C GLN A 98 -7.68 -3.18 -25.00
N ALA A 99 -9.01 -3.19 -25.16
CA ALA A 99 -9.71 -2.14 -25.89
C ALA A 99 -9.70 -0.81 -25.11
N PHE A 100 -9.68 -0.87 -23.78
CA PHE A 100 -9.51 0.32 -22.94
C PHE A 100 -8.15 0.99 -23.13
N SER A 101 -7.07 0.20 -23.22
CA SER A 101 -5.70 0.74 -23.33
C SER A 101 -5.31 1.18 -24.74
N ALA A 102 -6.04 0.76 -25.78
CA ALA A 102 -5.73 1.09 -27.18
C ALA A 102 -5.62 2.61 -27.44
N ASP A 103 -6.49 3.43 -26.83
CA ASP A 103 -6.51 4.89 -27.01
C ASP A 103 -5.31 5.61 -26.35
N LEU A 104 -4.46 4.88 -25.61
CA LEU A 104 -3.25 5.38 -24.97
C LEU A 104 -1.97 4.98 -25.68
N GLU A 105 -2.05 4.33 -26.84
CA GLU A 105 -0.85 3.98 -27.61
C GLU A 105 -0.03 5.23 -27.96
N GLY A 106 1.28 5.19 -27.67
CA GLY A 106 2.17 6.34 -27.85
C GLY A 106 2.08 7.43 -26.78
N ARG A 107 1.26 7.24 -25.72
CA ARG A 107 1.08 8.18 -24.60
C ARG A 107 1.67 7.67 -23.29
N THR A 108 2.19 6.44 -23.28
CA THR A 108 2.76 5.76 -22.11
C THR A 108 4.26 5.60 -22.24
N TRP A 109 4.97 5.99 -21.19
CA TRP A 109 6.42 6.11 -21.20
C TRP A 109 7.03 5.41 -19.99
N ARG A 110 8.24 4.90 -20.16
CA ARG A 110 9.17 4.57 -19.09
C ARG A 110 10.23 5.66 -19.03
N VAL A 111 10.45 6.22 -17.86
CA VAL A 111 11.48 7.22 -17.59
C VAL A 111 12.40 6.70 -16.50
N GLN A 112 13.70 6.75 -16.75
CA GLN A 112 14.74 6.30 -15.83
C GLN A 112 15.81 7.38 -15.69
N SER A 113 16.43 7.44 -14.51
CA SER A 113 17.56 8.33 -14.21
C SER A 113 18.63 7.55 -13.47
N ASP A 114 19.89 7.78 -13.83
CA ASP A 114 21.04 7.29 -13.06
C ASP A 114 21.40 8.24 -11.89
N ARG A 115 20.82 9.45 -11.86
CA ARG A 115 21.10 10.49 -10.87
C ARG A 115 20.02 10.62 -9.80
N LEU A 116 18.76 10.57 -10.21
CA LEU A 116 17.61 10.72 -9.32
C LEU A 116 17.10 9.34 -8.91
N SER A 117 16.66 9.22 -7.66
CA SER A 117 15.88 8.04 -7.26
C SER A 117 14.52 8.03 -7.99
N ASP A 118 13.91 6.85 -8.13
CA ASP A 118 12.58 6.72 -8.74
C ASP A 118 11.53 7.59 -8.03
N ARG A 119 11.66 7.77 -6.71
CA ARG A 119 10.80 8.64 -5.90
C ARG A 119 10.97 10.12 -6.28
N GLN A 120 12.21 10.60 -6.37
CA GLN A 120 12.50 11.98 -6.79
C GLN A 120 12.04 12.24 -8.21
N LEU A 121 12.31 11.28 -9.11
CA LEU A 121 11.91 11.35 -10.50
C LEU A 121 10.38 11.38 -10.63
N GLN A 122 9.66 10.54 -9.89
CA GLN A 122 8.19 10.51 -9.89
C GLN A 122 7.59 11.85 -9.42
N VAL A 123 8.09 12.43 -8.33
CA VAL A 123 7.62 13.73 -7.82
C VAL A 123 7.83 14.85 -8.83
N GLN A 124 8.95 14.85 -9.55
CA GLN A 124 9.24 15.86 -10.59
C GLN A 124 8.40 15.67 -11.85
N LEU A 125 8.14 14.41 -12.25
CA LEU A 125 7.34 14.07 -13.42
C LEU A 125 5.86 14.38 -13.22
N GLU A 126 5.30 14.11 -12.03
CA GLU A 126 3.89 14.42 -11.72
C GLU A 126 3.58 15.92 -11.85
N GLN A 127 4.58 16.79 -11.68
CA GLN A 127 4.43 18.24 -11.80
C GLN A 127 4.57 18.76 -13.24
N GLN A 128 4.89 17.90 -14.21
CA GLN A 128 5.10 18.34 -15.59
C GLN A 128 3.78 18.61 -16.33
N PRO A 129 3.70 19.70 -17.10
CA PRO A 129 2.54 19.95 -17.96
C PRO A 129 2.31 18.80 -18.94
N GLY A 130 1.05 18.37 -19.08
CA GLY A 130 0.65 17.28 -19.98
C GLY A 130 0.91 15.88 -19.43
N VAL A 131 1.46 15.73 -18.22
CA VAL A 131 1.47 14.45 -17.50
C VAL A 131 0.11 14.26 -16.85
N ILE A 132 -0.59 13.20 -17.27
CA ILE A 132 -1.80 12.74 -16.60
C ILE A 132 -1.41 12.06 -15.31
N ASP A 133 -0.35 11.26 -15.31
CA ASP A 133 0.01 10.41 -14.19
C ASP A 133 1.46 9.89 -14.24
N ALA A 134 2.12 9.79 -13.09
CA ALA A 134 3.42 9.16 -12.93
C ALA A 134 3.47 8.22 -11.71
N ILE A 135 3.82 6.94 -11.94
CA ILE A 135 3.92 5.92 -10.89
C ILE A 135 5.28 5.21 -10.91
N ILE A 136 5.78 4.82 -9.74
CA ILE A 136 6.99 3.99 -9.62
C ILE A 136 6.64 2.55 -10.03
N ALA A 137 7.37 2.03 -11.01
CA ALA A 137 7.18 0.70 -11.58
C ALA A 137 8.47 -0.12 -11.46
N ASN A 138 8.48 -1.32 -12.06
CA ASN A 138 9.62 -2.25 -11.92
C ASN A 138 10.94 -1.74 -12.51
N GLU A 139 10.89 -0.91 -13.54
CA GLU A 139 12.06 -0.46 -14.32
C GLU A 139 12.04 1.08 -14.44
N GLY A 140 11.90 1.76 -13.30
CA GLY A 140 11.80 3.23 -13.23
C GLY A 140 10.37 3.73 -13.12
N VAL A 141 10.13 4.96 -13.60
CA VAL A 141 8.83 5.63 -13.48
C VAL A 141 8.03 5.44 -14.77
N ARG A 142 6.82 4.89 -14.64
CA ARG A 142 5.84 4.81 -15.72
C ARG A 142 5.03 6.11 -15.75
N VAL A 143 4.94 6.74 -16.92
CA VAL A 143 4.25 8.02 -17.11
C VAL A 143 3.17 7.91 -18.19
N VAL A 144 2.00 8.47 -17.91
CA VAL A 144 0.88 8.63 -18.85
C VAL A 144 0.73 10.09 -19.21
N THR A 145 0.59 10.40 -20.49
CA THR A 145 0.54 11.78 -21.01
C THR A 145 -0.80 12.10 -21.69
N GLU A 146 -1.15 13.39 -21.78
CA GLU A 146 -2.38 13.88 -22.40
C GLU A 146 -2.40 13.65 -23.92
N GLU A 147 -1.28 13.88 -24.59
CA GLU A 147 -1.14 13.75 -26.03
C GLU A 147 0.00 12.79 -26.38
N ALA A 148 -0.14 12.10 -27.53
CA ALA A 148 0.94 11.28 -28.07
C ALA A 148 1.97 12.19 -28.75
N GLY A 149 3.27 11.97 -28.54
CA GLY A 149 4.29 12.66 -29.33
C GLY A 149 5.67 12.79 -28.69
N SER A 150 6.67 13.02 -29.55
CA SER A 150 8.08 13.21 -29.20
C SER A 150 8.37 14.45 -28.35
N ASP A 151 7.42 15.38 -28.28
CA ASP A 151 7.58 16.66 -27.58
C ASP A 151 7.67 16.47 -26.06
N PHE A 152 7.04 15.43 -25.52
CA PHE A 152 7.18 15.06 -24.11
C PHE A 152 8.61 14.61 -23.78
N ALA A 153 9.17 13.65 -24.53
CA ALA A 153 10.54 13.21 -24.30
C ALA A 153 11.56 14.37 -24.44
N ALA A 154 11.30 15.31 -25.34
CA ALA A 154 12.13 16.51 -25.49
C ALA A 154 11.96 17.50 -24.31
N SER A 155 10.77 17.62 -23.73
CA SER A 155 10.52 18.48 -22.57
C SER A 155 11.23 17.95 -21.32
N LEU A 156 11.27 16.63 -21.13
CA LEU A 156 11.95 15.99 -20.00
C LEU A 156 13.46 16.24 -19.97
N LYS A 157 14.11 16.36 -21.14
CA LYS A 157 15.54 16.71 -21.21
C LYS A 157 15.88 18.07 -20.59
N LYS A 158 14.89 18.93 -20.35
CA LYS A 158 15.07 20.19 -19.61
C LYS A 158 15.20 19.97 -18.09
N ILE A 159 14.67 18.86 -17.58
CA ILE A 159 14.74 18.47 -16.17
C ILE A 159 16.13 17.87 -15.91
N ASP A 160 16.47 16.83 -16.67
CA ASP A 160 17.80 16.23 -16.68
C ASP A 160 18.10 15.70 -18.09
N PRO A 161 19.18 16.19 -18.75
CA PRO A 161 19.53 15.77 -20.11
C PRO A 161 19.92 14.29 -20.21
N GLU A 162 20.22 13.62 -19.10
CA GLU A 162 20.58 12.20 -19.04
C GLU A 162 19.39 11.26 -18.81
N LEU A 163 18.16 11.78 -18.73
CA LEU A 163 16.97 10.93 -18.60
C LEU A 163 16.83 9.99 -19.79
N GLN A 164 16.66 8.71 -19.47
CA GLN A 164 16.38 7.66 -20.44
C GLN A 164 14.87 7.53 -20.56
N THR A 165 14.34 7.75 -21.75
CA THR A 165 12.90 7.71 -22.04
C THR A 165 12.60 6.68 -23.11
N GLU A 166 11.67 5.77 -22.84
CA GLU A 166 11.23 4.73 -23.76
C GLU A 166 9.70 4.74 -23.83
N THR A 167 9.11 4.64 -25.02
CA THR A 167 7.66 4.42 -25.16
C THR A 167 7.36 2.96 -24.88
N ILE A 168 6.38 2.70 -24.03
CA ILE A 168 5.98 1.34 -23.61
C ILE A 168 4.50 1.10 -23.91
N PRO A 169 4.05 -0.14 -24.11
CA PRO A 169 2.64 -0.43 -24.33
C PRO A 169 1.77 -0.01 -23.13
N PRO A 170 0.58 0.57 -23.35
CA PRO A 170 -0.36 0.93 -22.30
C PRO A 170 -0.99 -0.32 -21.68
N ILE A 171 -1.23 -0.28 -20.38
CA ILE A 171 -1.94 -1.32 -19.62
C ILE A 171 -3.34 -0.82 -19.26
N PHE A 172 -4.20 -1.74 -18.81
CA PHE A 172 -5.57 -1.39 -18.41
C PHE A 172 -5.62 -0.28 -17.36
N GLU A 173 -4.68 -0.31 -16.41
CA GLU A 173 -4.60 0.67 -15.34
C GLU A 173 -4.34 2.11 -15.83
N ASP A 174 -3.53 2.30 -16.88
CA ASP A 174 -3.30 3.64 -17.44
C ASP A 174 -4.60 4.22 -18.01
N ALA A 175 -5.37 3.39 -18.71
CA ALA A 175 -6.64 3.78 -19.31
C ALA A 175 -7.67 4.14 -18.26
N PHE A 176 -7.75 3.32 -17.20
CA PHE A 176 -8.64 3.56 -16.07
C PHE A 176 -8.37 4.93 -15.43
N ILE A 177 -7.10 5.24 -15.18
CA ILE A 177 -6.71 6.49 -14.51
C ILE A 177 -6.85 7.70 -15.42
N SER A 178 -6.48 7.57 -16.70
CA SER A 178 -6.72 8.61 -17.70
C SER A 178 -8.20 8.97 -17.80
N LEU A 179 -9.09 7.98 -17.85
CA LEU A 179 -10.53 8.18 -17.91
C LEU A 179 -11.10 8.85 -16.66
N LEU A 180 -10.59 8.48 -15.48
CA LEU A 180 -11.03 9.10 -14.22
C LEU A 180 -10.51 10.53 -14.09
N LYS A 181 -9.21 10.77 -14.28
CA LYS A 181 -8.61 12.10 -14.15
C LYS A 181 -9.18 13.12 -15.16
N GLN A 182 -9.59 12.70 -16.35
CA GLN A 182 -10.32 13.58 -17.29
C GLN A 182 -11.69 14.04 -16.76
N ARG A 183 -12.30 13.26 -15.87
CA ARG A 183 -13.63 13.54 -15.31
C ARG A 183 -13.56 14.24 -13.96
N THR A 184 -12.51 14.01 -13.19
CA THR A 184 -12.25 14.72 -11.94
C THR A 184 -11.44 15.98 -12.24
N SER A 185 -12.00 17.18 -12.05
CA SER A 185 -11.24 18.45 -12.14
C SER A 185 -10.21 18.64 -11.01
N GLN A 186 -9.87 17.57 -10.30
CA GLN A 186 -8.93 17.56 -9.20
C GLN A 186 -7.53 17.31 -9.75
N THR A 187 -6.72 18.36 -9.79
CA THR A 187 -5.27 18.20 -9.83
C THR A 187 -4.84 17.46 -8.56
N LEU A 188 -4.09 16.37 -8.72
CA LEU A 188 -3.40 15.72 -7.59
C LEU A 188 -2.31 16.65 -7.07
N ASP A 189 -2.69 17.66 -6.30
CA ASP A 189 -1.69 18.44 -5.59
C ASP A 189 -1.16 17.57 -4.45
N ALA A 190 0.14 17.29 -4.47
CA ALA A 190 0.81 16.64 -3.35
C ALA A 190 0.59 17.44 -2.06
N GLY A 191 0.40 18.77 -2.14
CA GLY A 191 -0.23 19.69 -1.17
C GLY A 191 0.40 19.78 0.22
N ILE A 192 1.26 18.83 0.59
CA ILE A 192 1.83 18.70 1.90
C ILE A 192 3.17 19.44 1.90
N GLN A 193 3.12 20.70 2.31
CA GLN A 193 4.31 21.43 2.73
C GLN A 193 4.46 21.27 4.25
N LEU A 194 5.54 20.63 4.67
CA LEU A 194 5.91 20.61 6.07
C LEU A 194 6.52 21.96 6.45
N THR A 195 6.12 22.49 7.60
CA THR A 195 6.57 23.80 8.10
C THR A 195 8.06 23.81 8.43
N HIS A 196 8.63 22.63 8.69
CA HIS A 196 10.04 22.43 9.03
C HIS A 196 10.64 21.31 8.19
N LYS A 197 11.71 21.60 7.43
CA LYS A 197 12.59 20.54 6.92
C LYS A 197 13.36 19.94 8.10
N LEU A 198 13.41 18.61 8.15
CA LEU A 198 14.19 17.89 9.14
C LEU A 198 15.64 17.87 8.68
N ASP A 199 16.45 18.83 9.14
CA ASP A 199 17.91 18.82 8.94
C ASP A 199 18.51 17.67 9.75
N ALA A 200 18.84 16.56 9.09
CA ALA A 200 19.43 15.42 9.75
C ALA A 200 20.21 14.53 8.77
N ASP A 201 21.10 13.72 9.33
CA ASP A 201 21.97 12.82 8.59
C ASP A 201 21.13 11.69 7.96
N PRO A 202 21.08 11.57 6.62
CA PRO A 202 20.32 10.53 5.94
C PRO A 202 20.87 9.12 6.19
N ASP A 203 22.10 8.98 6.69
CA ASP A 203 22.69 7.68 7.06
C ASP A 203 22.44 7.28 8.52
N GLU A 204 21.76 8.12 9.31
CA GLU A 204 21.37 7.77 10.68
C GLU A 204 20.19 6.78 10.67
N ASP A 205 20.37 5.63 11.34
CA ASP A 205 19.25 4.75 11.66
C ASP A 205 18.36 5.39 12.75
N ILE A 206 17.20 5.89 12.35
CA ILE A 206 16.22 6.46 13.28
C ILE A 206 15.42 5.36 13.99
N ILE A 207 15.32 4.17 13.40
CA ILE A 207 14.73 2.98 14.04
C ILE A 207 15.75 1.84 13.98
N ARG A 208 16.01 1.21 15.14
CA ARG A 208 16.78 -0.03 15.23
C ARG A 208 16.02 -1.09 16.00
N VAL A 209 15.92 -2.27 15.40
CA VAL A 209 15.24 -3.44 15.94
C VAL A 209 16.23 -4.60 15.97
N GLU A 210 16.46 -5.17 17.15
CA GLU A 210 17.41 -6.28 17.32
C GLU A 210 16.75 -7.45 18.05
N LYS A 211 16.68 -8.60 17.35
CA LYS A 211 16.12 -9.87 17.84
C LYS A 211 14.77 -9.72 18.56
N LEU A 212 13.93 -8.83 18.03
CA LEU A 212 12.65 -8.48 18.62
C LEU A 212 11.72 -9.68 18.59
N SER A 213 11.15 -10.02 19.75
CA SER A 213 10.20 -11.13 19.85
C SER A 213 8.97 -10.77 20.67
N ARG A 214 7.84 -11.37 20.30
CA ARG A 214 6.56 -11.24 21.00
C ARG A 214 5.86 -12.59 21.10
N ARG A 215 5.58 -13.01 22.33
CA ARG A 215 4.84 -14.22 22.67
C ARG A 215 3.51 -13.90 23.35
N PHE A 216 2.46 -14.62 22.96
CA PHE A 216 1.12 -14.57 23.55
C PHE A 216 0.71 -15.98 24.01
N GLY A 217 0.83 -16.25 25.31
CA GLY A 217 0.68 -17.64 25.80
C GLY A 217 1.72 -18.52 25.11
N ASP A 218 1.30 -19.54 24.36
CA ASP A 218 2.20 -20.43 23.61
C ASP A 218 2.44 -20.02 22.15
N PHE A 219 1.73 -18.99 21.67
CA PHE A 219 1.86 -18.51 20.31
C PHE A 219 2.95 -17.43 20.20
N ILE A 220 3.95 -17.67 19.34
CA ILE A 220 4.99 -16.69 19.02
C ILE A 220 4.55 -15.91 17.78
N ALA A 221 4.20 -14.63 17.96
CA ALA A 221 3.72 -13.76 16.88
C ALA A 221 4.86 -13.08 16.12
N VAL A 222 5.97 -12.80 16.82
CA VAL A 222 7.20 -12.21 16.27
C VAL A 222 8.37 -12.95 16.91
N ASN A 223 9.33 -13.40 16.10
CA ASN A 223 10.40 -14.29 16.50
C ASN A 223 11.76 -13.79 15.98
N GLU A 224 12.53 -13.18 16.89
CA GLU A 224 13.90 -12.69 16.65
C GLU A 224 14.07 -11.79 15.41
N VAL A 225 13.07 -10.93 15.15
CA VAL A 225 13.08 -10.00 14.01
C VAL A 225 14.12 -8.90 14.23
N SER A 226 14.96 -8.66 13.23
CA SER A 226 15.98 -7.60 13.26
C SER A 226 15.98 -6.82 11.95
N PHE A 227 15.99 -5.49 12.05
CA PHE A 227 16.14 -4.57 10.92
C PHE A 227 16.44 -3.15 11.42
N SER A 228 16.89 -2.28 10.52
CA SER A 228 17.05 -0.84 10.78
C SER A 228 16.41 -0.02 9.67
N VAL A 229 15.99 1.19 10.01
CA VAL A 229 15.38 2.15 9.08
C VAL A 229 16.12 3.46 9.17
N LYS A 230 16.54 3.97 8.02
CA LYS A 230 17.22 5.26 7.89
C LYS A 230 16.23 6.41 7.92
N ARG A 231 16.72 7.60 8.27
CA ARG A 231 15.88 8.80 8.26
C ARG A 231 15.47 9.20 6.83
N GLY A 232 14.21 9.60 6.65
CA GLY A 232 13.67 10.02 5.34
C GLY A 232 13.39 8.87 4.36
N GLU A 233 13.55 7.63 4.84
CA GLU A 233 13.29 6.41 4.10
C GLU A 233 11.81 6.02 4.21
N ILE A 234 11.24 5.49 3.13
CA ILE A 234 10.01 4.70 3.13
C ILE A 234 10.42 3.23 3.28
N PHE A 235 10.17 2.67 4.46
CA PHE A 235 10.50 1.29 4.79
C PHE A 235 9.27 0.39 4.83
N GLY A 236 9.26 -0.61 3.95
CA GLY A 236 8.17 -1.58 3.83
C GLY A 236 8.30 -2.77 4.79
N LEU A 237 7.24 -3.09 5.52
CA LEU A 237 7.10 -4.36 6.22
C LEU A 237 6.04 -5.21 5.53
N LEU A 238 6.48 -6.15 4.71
CA LEU A 238 5.62 -6.96 3.85
C LEU A 238 5.47 -8.36 4.40
N GLY A 239 4.39 -9.03 4.01
CA GLY A 239 4.16 -10.41 4.44
C GLY A 239 2.70 -10.82 4.37
N ALA A 240 2.46 -12.13 4.45
CA ALA A 240 1.10 -12.67 4.49
C ALA A 240 0.33 -12.22 5.75
N ASN A 241 -0.98 -12.48 5.73
CA ASN A 241 -1.82 -12.32 6.90
C ASN A 241 -1.31 -13.19 8.05
N GLY A 242 -1.11 -12.59 9.23
CA GLY A 242 -0.58 -13.29 10.40
C GLY A 242 0.94 -13.43 10.44
N ALA A 243 1.69 -12.82 9.51
CA ALA A 243 3.16 -12.84 9.51
C ALA A 243 3.81 -12.09 10.68
N GLY A 244 3.05 -11.35 11.49
CA GLY A 244 3.55 -10.58 12.63
C GLY A 244 3.63 -9.07 12.41
N LYS A 245 3.34 -8.56 11.19
CA LYS A 245 3.47 -7.15 10.79
C LYS A 245 2.85 -6.15 11.78
N SER A 246 1.53 -6.25 12.02
CA SER A 246 0.82 -5.33 12.92
C SER A 246 1.23 -5.52 14.38
N THR A 247 1.69 -6.71 14.77
CA THR A 247 2.27 -6.95 16.11
C THR A 247 3.60 -6.20 16.25
N THR A 248 4.46 -6.25 15.24
CA THR A 248 5.70 -5.49 15.18
C THR A 248 5.43 -3.99 15.23
N PHE A 249 4.48 -3.48 14.44
CA PHE A 249 4.08 -2.06 14.45
C PHE A 249 3.60 -1.58 15.83
N ARG A 250 2.74 -2.36 16.50
CA ARG A 250 2.28 -2.01 17.85
C ARG A 250 3.41 -1.98 18.87
N MET A 251 4.43 -2.82 18.72
CA MET A 251 5.63 -2.75 19.56
C MET A 251 6.46 -1.49 19.24
N LEU A 252 6.64 -1.17 17.96
CA LEU A 252 7.34 0.05 17.50
C LEU A 252 6.68 1.33 18.02
N CYS A 253 5.34 1.36 18.05
CA CYS A 253 4.57 2.48 18.58
C CYS A 253 4.47 2.50 20.12
N GLY A 254 5.05 1.52 20.83
CA GLY A 254 4.93 1.38 22.29
C GLY A 254 3.52 1.04 22.79
N LEU A 255 2.65 0.53 21.91
CA LEU A 255 1.28 0.10 22.22
C LEU A 255 1.21 -1.37 22.68
N LEU A 256 2.30 -2.13 22.48
CA LEU A 256 2.43 -3.52 22.90
C LEU A 256 3.82 -3.75 23.48
N PRO A 257 3.95 -4.39 24.67
CA PRO A 257 5.26 -4.64 25.25
C PRO A 257 6.01 -5.74 24.51
N VAL A 258 7.32 -5.59 24.42
CA VAL A 258 8.24 -6.59 23.86
C VAL A 258 8.44 -7.76 24.83
N SER A 259 8.55 -8.99 24.33
CA SER A 259 8.87 -10.15 25.19
C SER A 259 10.38 -10.32 25.38
N SER A 260 11.15 -10.14 24.31
CA SER A 260 12.62 -10.13 24.31
C SER A 260 13.15 -9.31 23.12
N GLY A 261 14.46 -9.06 23.11
CA GLY A 261 15.12 -8.20 22.14
C GLY A 261 15.15 -6.73 22.55
N GLU A 262 15.76 -5.92 21.69
CA GLU A 262 15.96 -4.49 21.85
C GLU A 262 15.26 -3.69 20.74
N LEU A 263 14.78 -2.51 21.13
CA LEU A 263 14.06 -1.61 20.25
C LEU A 263 14.39 -0.15 20.58
N SER A 264 14.81 0.59 19.57
CA SER A 264 14.99 2.05 19.65
C SER A 264 14.29 2.75 18.48
N VAL A 265 13.64 3.87 18.77
CA VAL A 265 12.93 4.71 17.80
C VAL A 265 13.23 6.17 18.16
N ALA A 266 13.73 6.95 17.20
CA ALA A 266 14.20 8.32 17.40
C ALA A 266 15.20 8.47 18.56
N GLY A 267 16.13 7.50 18.71
CA GLY A 267 17.12 7.46 19.80
C GLY A 267 16.54 7.14 21.18
N LEU A 268 15.24 6.87 21.30
CA LEU A 268 14.57 6.53 22.56
C LEU A 268 14.33 5.01 22.62
N ASN A 269 14.61 4.40 23.77
CA ASN A 269 14.28 2.99 24.00
C ASN A 269 12.80 2.87 24.40
N PHE A 270 11.99 2.26 23.51
CA PHE A 270 10.54 2.24 23.67
C PHE A 270 10.00 1.27 24.73
N ARG A 271 10.87 0.51 25.43
CA ARG A 271 10.46 -0.20 26.66
C ARG A 271 9.97 0.75 27.76
N HIS A 272 10.43 2.00 27.75
CA HIS A 272 10.13 3.03 28.77
C HIS A 272 9.66 4.36 28.15
N ALA A 273 9.10 4.32 26.93
CA ALA A 273 8.82 5.53 26.16
C ALA A 273 7.92 6.51 26.93
N SER A 274 8.41 7.74 27.10
CA SER A 274 7.66 8.85 27.69
C SER A 274 6.58 9.37 26.73
N THR A 275 5.62 10.13 27.25
CA THR A 275 4.61 10.82 26.42
C THR A 275 5.23 11.67 25.30
N ALA A 276 6.42 12.24 25.54
CA ALA A 276 7.15 13.05 24.57
C ALA A 276 7.66 12.23 23.37
N ALA A 277 8.01 10.95 23.56
CA ALA A 277 8.41 10.06 22.46
C ALA A 277 7.25 9.82 21.49
N ARG A 278 6.02 9.72 22.01
CA ARG A 278 4.81 9.47 21.22
C ARG A 278 4.39 10.69 20.40
N GLN A 279 4.73 11.90 20.85
CA GLN A 279 4.47 13.13 20.08
C GLN A 279 5.35 13.23 18.82
N GLN A 280 6.43 12.46 18.70
CA GLN A 280 7.26 12.46 17.48
C GLN A 280 6.75 11.49 16.42
N ILE A 281 5.71 10.70 16.76
CA ILE A 281 5.21 9.60 15.95
C ILE A 281 3.79 9.90 15.47
N GLY A 282 3.56 9.78 14.17
CA GLY A 282 2.23 9.63 13.58
C GLY A 282 1.91 8.15 13.44
N TYR A 283 0.69 7.74 13.80
CA TYR A 283 0.26 6.35 13.63
C TYR A 283 -1.13 6.27 13.02
N MET A 284 -1.20 5.66 11.84
CA MET A 284 -2.43 5.27 11.14
C MET A 284 -2.63 3.77 11.31
N ALA A 285 -3.64 3.39 12.09
CA ALA A 285 -3.93 1.99 12.41
C ALA A 285 -4.78 1.31 11.33
N GLN A 286 -4.61 0.00 11.14
CA GLN A 286 -5.38 -0.83 10.19
C GLN A 286 -6.89 -0.77 10.44
N LYS A 287 -7.30 -0.89 11.71
CA LYS A 287 -8.70 -0.68 12.08
C LYS A 287 -8.88 0.78 12.45
N PHE A 288 -9.87 1.39 11.81
CA PHE A 288 -10.21 2.79 11.98
C PHE A 288 -10.26 3.17 13.46
N SER A 289 -9.28 3.96 13.90
CA SER A 289 -9.09 4.34 15.30
C SER A 289 -9.91 5.57 15.71
N LEU A 290 -10.54 6.23 14.74
CA LEU A 290 -11.29 7.48 14.94
C LEU A 290 -12.66 7.23 15.56
N TYR A 291 -13.19 8.25 16.23
CA TYR A 291 -14.48 8.17 16.90
C TYR A 291 -15.61 8.31 15.88
N GLY A 292 -16.23 7.19 15.50
CA GLY A 292 -17.29 7.14 14.49
C GLY A 292 -18.55 7.96 14.83
N ASN A 293 -18.77 8.27 16.11
CA ASN A 293 -19.89 9.09 16.56
C ASN A 293 -19.58 10.59 16.61
N LEU A 294 -18.34 10.98 16.34
CA LEU A 294 -17.94 12.37 16.21
C LEU A 294 -17.90 12.74 14.73
N THR A 295 -18.10 14.03 14.45
CA THR A 295 -17.91 14.59 13.10
C THR A 295 -16.43 14.59 12.71
N VAL A 296 -16.14 14.79 11.42
CA VAL A 296 -14.77 15.00 10.92
C VAL A 296 -14.09 16.13 11.71
N MET A 297 -14.74 17.30 11.81
CA MET A 297 -14.22 18.47 12.54
C MET A 297 -13.95 18.15 14.02
N GLN A 298 -14.86 17.43 14.68
CA GLN A 298 -14.69 17.03 16.08
C GLN A 298 -13.54 16.05 16.26
N ASN A 299 -13.37 15.08 15.35
CA ASN A 299 -12.22 14.18 15.37
C ASN A 299 -10.91 14.96 15.20
N LEU A 300 -10.80 15.84 14.19
CA LEU A 300 -9.61 16.66 13.97
C LEU A 300 -9.25 17.48 15.21
N ARG A 301 -10.23 18.18 15.80
CA ARG A 301 -10.00 18.96 17.03
C ARG A 301 -9.60 18.07 18.21
N PHE A 302 -10.25 16.93 18.40
CA PHE A 302 -9.93 16.00 19.48
C PHE A 302 -8.48 15.51 19.38
N TYR A 303 -8.07 15.01 18.22
CA TYR A 303 -6.72 14.49 18.04
C TYR A 303 -5.67 15.59 18.10
N ALA A 304 -5.96 16.78 17.55
CA ALA A 304 -5.07 17.92 17.67
C ALA A 304 -4.80 18.24 19.16
N SER A 305 -5.84 18.29 19.99
CA SER A 305 -5.68 18.46 21.44
C SER A 305 -4.98 17.28 22.12
N ALA A 306 -5.22 16.04 21.69
CA ALA A 306 -4.55 14.85 22.22
C ALA A 306 -3.03 14.87 21.97
N TYR A 307 -2.60 15.45 20.84
CA TYR A 307 -1.18 15.67 20.51
C TYR A 307 -0.59 16.94 21.15
N GLY A 308 -1.40 17.74 21.83
CA GLY A 308 -0.97 18.94 22.54
C GLY A 308 -1.06 20.25 21.73
N LEU A 309 -1.78 20.24 20.60
CA LEU A 309 -2.06 21.45 19.82
C LEU A 309 -3.27 22.18 20.42
N PHE A 310 -3.09 23.46 20.74
CA PHE A 310 -4.13 24.31 21.34
C PHE A 310 -4.17 25.71 20.74
N GLY A 311 -5.33 26.37 20.86
CA GLY A 311 -5.52 27.75 20.41
C GLY A 311 -5.24 27.93 18.92
N ARG A 312 -4.46 28.95 18.57
CA ARG A 312 -4.18 29.31 17.18
C ARG A 312 -3.53 28.17 16.38
N GLN A 313 -2.59 27.43 16.98
CA GLN A 313 -1.94 26.29 16.32
C GLN A 313 -2.94 25.17 16.00
N GLN A 314 -3.90 24.92 16.88
CA GLN A 314 -4.95 23.94 16.62
C GLN A 314 -5.81 24.36 15.43
N ASP A 315 -6.27 25.62 15.39
CA ASP A 315 -7.10 26.10 14.28
C ASP A 315 -6.34 26.09 12.95
N GLU A 316 -5.05 26.49 12.95
CA GLU A 316 -4.19 26.44 11.76
C GLU A 316 -4.02 25.00 11.24
N ARG A 317 -3.69 24.04 12.12
CA ARG A 317 -3.49 22.63 11.71
C ARG A 317 -4.79 21.93 11.33
N VAL A 318 -5.92 22.27 11.95
CA VAL A 318 -7.23 21.74 11.57
C VAL A 318 -7.65 22.27 10.21
N ASN A 319 -7.48 23.56 9.93
CA ASN A 319 -7.80 24.14 8.62
C ASN A 319 -6.90 23.56 7.52
N TRP A 320 -5.59 23.44 7.79
CA TRP A 320 -4.65 22.75 6.91
C TRP A 320 -5.11 21.32 6.60
N ALA A 321 -5.50 20.55 7.61
CA ALA A 321 -5.98 19.18 7.42
C ALA A 321 -7.24 19.12 6.56
N ILE A 322 -8.17 20.06 6.72
CA ILE A 322 -9.39 20.12 5.92
C ILE A 322 -9.10 20.45 4.46
N GLU A 323 -8.21 21.40 4.21
CA GLU A 323 -7.83 21.84 2.87
C GLU A 323 -7.03 20.76 2.14
N VAL A 324 -5.92 20.30 2.72
CA VAL A 324 -4.98 19.37 2.07
C VAL A 324 -5.56 17.98 1.83
N PHE A 325 -6.45 17.53 2.71
CA PHE A 325 -7.14 16.24 2.58
C PHE A 325 -8.55 16.36 2.02
N GLU A 326 -8.94 17.56 1.55
CA GLU A 326 -10.21 17.85 0.89
C GLU A 326 -11.44 17.40 1.70
N LEU A 327 -11.42 17.66 3.01
CA LEU A 327 -12.46 17.17 3.93
C LEU A 327 -13.64 18.16 4.08
N GLU A 328 -13.61 19.31 3.41
CA GLU A 328 -14.59 20.40 3.59
C GLU A 328 -16.03 19.93 3.36
N THR A 329 -16.29 19.19 2.29
CA THR A 329 -17.63 18.66 1.97
C THR A 329 -18.19 17.75 3.07
N TYR A 330 -17.32 17.11 3.85
CA TYR A 330 -17.69 16.13 4.87
C TYR A 330 -17.44 16.60 6.31
N ARG A 331 -17.01 17.85 6.51
CA ARG A 331 -16.53 18.38 7.80
C ARG A 331 -17.49 18.16 8.98
N ASP A 332 -18.80 18.20 8.72
CA ASP A 332 -19.85 18.08 9.74
C ASP A 332 -20.56 16.71 9.72
N ILE A 333 -20.06 15.76 8.91
CA ILE A 333 -20.56 14.39 8.83
C ILE A 333 -19.90 13.52 9.89
N ASN A 334 -20.69 12.64 10.51
CA ASN A 334 -20.17 11.64 11.44
C ASN A 334 -19.20 10.71 10.73
N THR A 335 -18.07 10.47 11.37
CA THR A 335 -16.98 9.69 10.80
C THR A 335 -17.36 8.24 10.45
N ARG A 336 -18.35 7.65 11.14
CA ARG A 336 -18.87 6.32 10.80
C ARG A 336 -19.52 6.26 9.40
N ASP A 337 -20.11 7.37 8.96
CA ASP A 337 -20.91 7.47 7.73
C ASP A 337 -20.07 7.92 6.52
N LEU A 338 -18.78 8.23 6.75
CA LEU A 338 -17.86 8.60 5.69
C LEU A 338 -17.59 7.42 4.74
N PRO A 339 -17.45 7.70 3.42
CA PRO A 339 -16.88 6.75 2.47
C PRO A 339 -15.48 6.31 2.89
N LEU A 340 -15.08 5.09 2.51
CA LEU A 340 -13.81 4.50 2.96
C LEU A 340 -12.57 5.31 2.53
N GLY A 341 -12.55 5.86 1.31
CA GLY A 341 -11.46 6.74 0.87
C GLY A 341 -11.31 7.99 1.76
N TYR A 342 -12.43 8.65 2.09
CA TYR A 342 -12.44 9.83 2.98
C TYR A 342 -12.11 9.48 4.43
N LYS A 343 -12.49 8.28 4.88
CA LYS A 343 -12.01 7.73 6.15
C LYS A 343 -10.48 7.68 6.15
N GLN A 344 -9.85 7.11 5.12
CA GLN A 344 -8.39 7.07 5.06
C GLN A 344 -7.75 8.46 4.97
N ARG A 345 -8.32 9.38 4.17
CA ARG A 345 -7.87 10.79 4.13
C ARG A 345 -7.89 11.44 5.52
N LEU A 346 -8.98 11.30 6.27
CA LEU A 346 -9.08 11.83 7.63
C LEU A 346 -8.09 11.16 8.60
N SER A 347 -7.92 9.85 8.52
CA SER A 347 -6.96 9.11 9.36
C SER A 347 -5.52 9.55 9.10
N PHE A 348 -5.17 9.75 7.82
CA PHE A 348 -3.87 10.24 7.40
C PHE A 348 -3.65 11.69 7.87
N ALA A 349 -4.66 12.55 7.71
CA ALA A 349 -4.63 13.93 8.22
C ALA A 349 -4.35 13.94 9.73
N VAL A 350 -5.10 13.15 10.50
CA VAL A 350 -4.96 13.04 11.96
C VAL A 350 -3.56 12.62 12.38
N ALA A 351 -2.96 11.66 11.67
CA ALA A 351 -1.60 11.19 11.95
C ALA A 351 -0.51 12.25 11.68
N LEU A 352 -0.82 13.28 10.90
CA LEU A 352 0.13 14.32 10.48
C LEU A 352 -0.08 15.69 11.12
N MET A 353 -1.21 15.93 11.81
CA MET A 353 -1.54 17.25 12.36
C MET A 353 -0.45 17.81 13.28
N HIS A 354 0.29 16.97 13.99
CA HIS A 354 1.36 17.36 14.91
C HIS A 354 2.77 17.29 14.30
N GLU A 355 2.87 17.16 12.98
CA GLU A 355 4.13 17.16 12.22
C GLU A 355 5.16 16.13 12.73
N PRO A 356 4.81 14.83 12.70
CA PRO A 356 5.69 13.79 13.22
C PRO A 356 6.97 13.64 12.39
N GLN A 357 8.06 13.21 13.04
CA GLN A 357 9.29 12.82 12.35
C GLN A 357 9.20 11.41 11.75
N ILE A 358 8.37 10.56 12.37
CA ILE A 358 8.17 9.16 11.97
C ILE A 358 6.68 8.91 11.80
N LEU A 359 6.31 8.34 10.66
CA LEU A 359 4.94 7.99 10.33
C LEU A 359 4.81 6.47 10.17
N PHE A 360 3.95 5.84 10.98
CA PHE A 360 3.60 4.44 10.85
C PHE A 360 2.24 4.30 10.17
N LEU A 361 2.20 3.56 9.07
CA LEU A 361 1.03 3.30 8.24
C LEU A 361 0.73 1.79 8.22
N ASP A 362 -0.28 1.34 8.97
CA ASP A 362 -0.64 -0.07 9.05
C ASP A 362 -1.76 -0.41 8.05
N GLU A 363 -1.41 -1.02 6.92
CA GLU A 363 -2.28 -1.33 5.77
C GLU A 363 -3.17 -0.15 5.32
N PRO A 364 -2.57 1.02 5.03
CA PRO A 364 -3.30 2.27 4.87
C PRO A 364 -4.26 2.31 3.66
N THR A 365 -4.00 1.49 2.66
CA THR A 365 -4.66 1.46 1.35
C THR A 365 -5.48 0.19 1.13
N SER A 366 -5.66 -0.63 2.18
CA SER A 366 -6.48 -1.84 2.09
C SER A 366 -7.95 -1.48 1.83
N GLY A 367 -8.52 -2.04 0.76
CA GLY A 367 -9.91 -1.82 0.36
C GLY A 367 -10.24 -0.43 -0.18
N VAL A 368 -9.24 0.44 -0.41
CA VAL A 368 -9.48 1.72 -1.11
C VAL A 368 -9.40 1.54 -2.62
N ASP A 369 -10.13 2.39 -3.34
CA ASP A 369 -10.12 2.42 -4.79
C ASP A 369 -8.74 2.84 -5.35
N PRO A 370 -8.43 2.53 -6.62
CA PRO A 370 -7.12 2.81 -7.20
C PRO A 370 -6.72 4.29 -7.19
N LEU A 371 -7.67 5.22 -7.34
CA LEU A 371 -7.35 6.66 -7.36
C LEU A 371 -6.96 7.15 -5.97
N ALA A 372 -7.73 6.78 -4.95
CA ALA A 372 -7.40 7.09 -3.56
C ALA A 372 -6.06 6.46 -3.12
N ARG A 373 -5.74 5.25 -3.61
CA ARG A 373 -4.43 4.62 -3.38
C ARG A 373 -3.29 5.43 -3.99
N ARG A 374 -3.45 5.94 -5.22
CA ARG A 374 -2.44 6.77 -5.89
C ARG A 374 -2.21 8.09 -5.16
N GLU A 375 -3.29 8.79 -4.83
CA GLU A 375 -3.23 10.01 -4.00
C GLU A 375 -2.45 9.79 -2.69
N PHE A 376 -2.71 8.66 -2.03
CA PHE A 376 -2.06 8.32 -0.79
C PHE A 376 -0.54 8.20 -0.96
N TRP A 377 -0.09 7.50 -2.01
CA TRP A 377 1.34 7.30 -2.28
C TRP A 377 2.04 8.56 -2.77
N VAL A 378 1.39 9.39 -3.59
CA VAL A 378 1.93 10.70 -3.99
C VAL A 378 2.21 11.57 -2.75
N ARG A 379 1.24 11.66 -1.83
CA ARG A 379 1.39 12.38 -0.56
C ARG A 379 2.48 11.78 0.33
N THR A 380 2.56 10.45 0.40
CA THR A 380 3.57 9.73 1.20
C THR A 380 4.99 9.97 0.66
N ASN A 381 5.17 9.94 -0.66
CA ASN A 381 6.45 10.24 -1.31
C ASN A 381 6.89 11.68 -1.03
N ALA A 382 5.97 12.64 -1.15
CA ALA A 382 6.25 14.05 -0.85
C ALA A 382 6.69 14.27 0.62
N LEU A 383 6.06 13.57 1.57
CA LEU A 383 6.45 13.59 2.98
C LEU A 383 7.86 13.02 3.20
N ALA A 384 8.17 11.90 2.56
CA ALA A 384 9.49 11.27 2.69
C ALA A 384 10.60 12.13 2.08
N GLU A 385 10.36 12.76 0.93
CA GLU A 385 11.26 13.76 0.34
C GLU A 385 11.42 15.01 1.21
N ALA A 386 10.40 15.35 2.03
CA ALA A 386 10.50 16.41 3.02
C ALA A 386 11.24 16.00 4.32
N GLY A 387 11.68 14.73 4.41
CA GLY A 387 12.52 14.19 5.49
C GLY A 387 11.76 13.38 6.55
N VAL A 388 10.46 13.16 6.40
CA VAL A 388 9.69 12.29 7.31
C VAL A 388 10.05 10.83 7.04
N THR A 389 10.34 10.07 8.09
CA THR A 389 10.58 8.64 7.95
C THR A 389 9.25 7.90 7.95
N VAL A 390 9.01 7.03 6.97
CA VAL A 390 7.73 6.34 6.82
C VAL A 390 7.93 4.85 6.96
N LEU A 391 7.21 4.20 7.87
CA LEU A 391 7.08 2.74 7.92
C LEU A 391 5.68 2.35 7.47
N VAL A 392 5.60 1.44 6.50
CA VAL A 392 4.33 0.99 5.93
C VAL A 392 4.21 -0.53 6.00
N THR A 393 3.08 -1.03 6.49
CA THR A 393 2.71 -2.44 6.29
C THR A 393 1.80 -2.55 5.09
N THR A 394 2.05 -3.55 4.26
CA THR A 394 1.15 -3.88 3.16
C THR A 394 1.18 -5.38 2.88
N HIS A 395 0.06 -5.89 2.38
CA HIS A 395 -0.03 -7.21 1.77
C HIS A 395 -0.24 -7.09 0.25
N PHE A 396 -0.31 -5.88 -0.29
CA PHE A 396 -0.38 -5.62 -1.72
C PHE A 396 1.02 -5.39 -2.26
N MET A 397 1.53 -6.35 -3.04
CA MET A 397 2.94 -6.44 -3.39
C MET A 397 3.40 -5.32 -4.33
N GLU A 398 2.51 -4.71 -5.10
CA GLU A 398 2.87 -3.58 -5.97
C GLU A 398 3.26 -2.33 -5.16
N GLU A 399 2.73 -2.18 -3.95
CA GLU A 399 3.08 -1.06 -3.07
C GLU A 399 4.53 -1.11 -2.57
N ALA A 400 5.13 -2.30 -2.61
CA ALA A 400 6.54 -2.47 -2.32
C ALA A 400 7.43 -1.59 -3.19
N ASN A 401 7.00 -1.27 -4.41
CA ASN A 401 7.77 -0.48 -5.36
C ASN A 401 7.98 0.97 -4.89
N TYR A 402 7.10 1.47 -4.02
CA TYR A 402 7.26 2.81 -3.43
C TYR A 402 8.22 2.82 -2.23
N CYS A 403 8.63 1.66 -1.72
CA CYS A 403 9.54 1.57 -0.59
C CYS A 403 10.99 1.67 -1.07
N ASP A 404 11.83 2.40 -0.33
CA ASP A 404 13.27 2.46 -0.61
C ASP A 404 13.94 1.13 -0.22
N ARG A 405 13.57 0.59 0.95
CA ARG A 405 13.88 -0.79 1.38
C ARG A 405 12.68 -1.42 2.05
N LEU A 406 12.72 -2.74 2.14
CA LEU A 406 11.68 -3.51 2.78
C LEU A 406 12.19 -4.80 3.41
N VAL A 407 11.35 -5.35 4.27
CA VAL A 407 11.48 -6.68 4.86
C VAL A 407 10.27 -7.51 4.45
N ILE A 408 10.52 -8.73 3.98
CA ILE A 408 9.49 -9.74 3.76
C ILE A 408 9.43 -10.64 4.99
N MET A 409 8.27 -10.71 5.62
CA MET A 409 8.01 -11.53 6.80
C MET A 409 7.09 -12.72 6.49
N ALA A 410 7.37 -13.84 7.16
CA ALA A 410 6.46 -14.97 7.25
C ALA A 410 6.61 -15.70 8.58
N SER A 411 5.49 -16.14 9.15
CA SER A 411 5.47 -16.92 10.40
C SER A 411 6.27 -16.26 11.54
N GLY A 412 6.19 -14.93 11.65
CA GLY A 412 6.86 -14.16 12.69
C GLY A 412 8.35 -13.91 12.47
N ARG A 413 8.94 -14.35 11.34
CA ARG A 413 10.37 -14.19 11.03
C ARG A 413 10.58 -13.36 9.77
N VAL A 414 11.77 -12.78 9.63
CA VAL A 414 12.25 -12.14 8.40
C VAL A 414 12.73 -13.23 7.43
N LEU A 415 12.22 -13.20 6.20
CA LEU A 415 12.67 -14.08 5.11
C LEU A 415 13.76 -13.42 4.27
N ALA A 416 13.57 -12.15 3.94
CA ALA A 416 14.50 -11.36 3.15
C ALA A 416 14.39 -9.88 3.52
N GLN A 417 15.45 -9.13 3.26
CA GLN A 417 15.53 -7.69 3.45
C GLN A 417 16.38 -7.07 2.33
N GLY A 418 15.95 -5.94 1.79
CA GLY A 418 16.71 -5.17 0.81
C GLY A 418 15.82 -4.18 0.06
N THR A 419 16.33 -3.66 -1.05
CA THR A 419 15.58 -2.80 -1.97
C THR A 419 14.56 -3.62 -2.77
N PRO A 420 13.51 -2.99 -3.33
CA PRO A 420 12.56 -3.70 -4.18
C PRO A 420 13.22 -4.43 -5.36
N ALA A 421 14.28 -3.86 -5.94
CA ALA A 421 15.03 -4.47 -7.04
C ALA A 421 15.76 -5.74 -6.59
N GLU A 422 16.46 -5.70 -5.44
CA GLU A 422 17.13 -6.87 -4.86
C GLU A 422 16.15 -7.99 -4.53
N MET A 423 14.97 -7.66 -3.98
CA MET A 423 13.95 -8.66 -3.67
C MET A 423 13.42 -9.35 -4.93
N LYS A 424 13.15 -8.59 -6.00
CA LYS A 424 12.72 -9.16 -7.30
C LYS A 424 13.76 -10.10 -7.88
N GLN A 425 15.04 -9.73 -7.81
CA GLN A 425 16.13 -10.57 -8.31
C GLN A 425 16.17 -11.97 -7.67
N LEU A 426 15.68 -12.13 -6.44
CA LEU A 426 15.60 -13.44 -5.77
C LEU A 426 14.72 -14.46 -6.51
N ALA A 427 13.70 -14.01 -7.24
CA ALA A 427 12.82 -14.88 -8.04
C ALA A 427 13.20 -14.94 -9.52
N GLN A 428 14.29 -14.29 -9.94
CA GLN A 428 14.69 -14.27 -11.33
C GLN A 428 15.13 -15.66 -11.78
N SER A 429 14.58 -16.13 -12.89
CA SER A 429 14.91 -17.43 -13.48
C SER A 429 14.88 -17.35 -15.01
N PRO A 430 15.43 -18.34 -15.73
CA PRO A 430 15.31 -18.39 -17.19
C PRO A 430 13.85 -18.38 -17.69
N GLN A 431 12.92 -18.90 -16.90
CA GLN A 431 11.49 -18.92 -17.19
C GLN A 431 10.78 -17.61 -16.81
N LEU A 432 11.35 -16.86 -15.86
CA LEU A 432 10.81 -15.60 -15.37
C LEU A 432 11.95 -14.55 -15.29
N PRO A 433 12.34 -13.94 -16.42
CA PRO A 433 13.47 -13.04 -16.47
C PRO A 433 13.21 -11.68 -15.81
N LYS A 434 11.93 -11.27 -15.69
CA LYS A 434 11.49 -10.01 -15.07
C LYS A 434 10.40 -10.29 -14.02
N PRO A 435 10.78 -10.83 -12.86
CA PRO A 435 9.83 -11.16 -11.79
C PRO A 435 9.20 -9.90 -11.18
N SER A 436 7.93 -10.01 -10.80
CA SER A 436 7.24 -9.03 -9.97
C SER A 436 7.61 -9.18 -8.48
N MET A 437 7.21 -8.22 -7.65
CA MET A 437 7.34 -8.37 -6.19
C MET A 437 6.49 -9.53 -5.66
N GLU A 438 5.34 -9.81 -6.27
CA GLU A 438 4.50 -10.95 -5.91
C GLU A 438 5.23 -12.28 -6.20
N ASP A 439 5.94 -12.37 -7.33
CA ASP A 439 6.76 -13.55 -7.65
C ASP A 439 7.89 -13.75 -6.65
N ALA A 440 8.59 -12.68 -6.27
CA ALA A 440 9.61 -12.70 -5.21
C ALA A 440 9.05 -13.20 -3.88
N PHE A 441 7.89 -12.69 -3.48
CA PHE A 441 7.22 -13.10 -2.26
C PHE A 441 6.86 -14.59 -2.28
N ILE A 442 6.22 -15.05 -3.35
CA ILE A 442 5.81 -16.45 -3.51
C ILE A 442 7.03 -17.36 -3.49
N HIS A 443 8.09 -17.01 -4.22
CA HIS A 443 9.34 -17.77 -4.26
C HIS A 443 9.94 -17.97 -2.87
N LEU A 444 10.00 -16.92 -2.05
CA LEU A 444 10.51 -16.98 -0.68
C LEU A 444 9.66 -17.85 0.24
N ILE A 445 8.33 -17.77 0.12
CA ILE A 445 7.41 -18.60 0.91
C ILE A 445 7.54 -20.08 0.54
N GLU A 446 7.63 -20.39 -0.75
CA GLU A 446 7.77 -21.76 -1.26
C GLU A 446 9.11 -22.38 -0.83
N GLN A 447 10.21 -21.62 -0.86
CA GLN A 447 11.51 -22.07 -0.32
C GLN A 447 11.46 -22.36 1.19
N GLN A 448 10.79 -21.51 1.96
CA GLN A 448 10.64 -21.72 3.41
C GLN A 448 9.85 -23.00 3.70
N ALA A 449 8.78 -23.27 2.94
CA ALA A 449 7.98 -24.48 3.11
C ALA A 449 8.75 -25.78 2.77
N GLN A 450 9.77 -25.69 1.91
CA GLN A 450 10.64 -26.80 1.53
C GLN A 450 11.80 -27.03 2.51
N THR A 451 12.09 -26.06 3.39
CA THR A 451 13.09 -26.21 4.43
C THR A 451 12.47 -26.99 5.60
N PRO A 452 12.94 -28.22 5.92
CA PRO A 452 12.38 -28.96 7.03
C PRO A 452 12.53 -28.15 8.31
N VAL A 453 11.41 -27.84 8.98
CA VAL A 453 11.46 -27.37 10.36
C VAL A 453 12.07 -28.51 11.16
N GLU A 454 13.33 -28.38 11.58
CA GLU A 454 13.90 -29.24 12.61
C GLU A 454 12.93 -29.21 13.79
N ALA A 455 12.29 -30.35 14.04
CA ALA A 455 11.39 -30.53 15.14
C ALA A 455 12.17 -30.27 16.43
N VAL A 456 11.93 -29.13 17.06
CA VAL A 456 12.39 -28.87 18.42
C VAL A 456 11.59 -29.81 19.32
N ALA A 457 12.28 -30.83 19.83
CA ALA A 457 11.80 -31.80 20.81
C ALA A 457 11.58 -31.17 22.19
#